data_AF-A0A7J8WW40-F1
#
_entry.id   AF-A0A7J8WW40-F1
#
_cell.length_a   1.000
_cell.length_b   1.000
_cell.length_c   1.000
_cell.angle_alpha   90.00
_cell.angle_beta   90.00
_cell.angle_gamma   90.00
#
_symmetry.space_group_name_H-M   'P 1'
#
loop_
_entity.id
_entity.type
_entity.pdbx_description
1 polymer ?
#
loop_
_entity_poly.entity_id
_entity_poly.type
_entity_poly.pdbx_seq_one_letter_code
_entity_poly.pdbx_strand_id
1 'polypeptide(L)'
;WLCNADKSSHEPRLRLKAFFGSLYRCLARGARAVLQVYPENLAQRELILSYAMRSGFAGGVVVDFPHSTKKRKEYLVLTCGPPSVSSAVPSGKGEDGESCSDDESSGDEENQTVCISDRHRPRKKQKVNKKGKGREWVLRKKDQMRRKGNVVPPDTKYTARKRKARF
;
A
#
# COMPACT_ATOMS: atom_id res chain seq x y z
N TRP A 1 10.71 11.29 -5.83
CA TRP A 1 11.13 10.75 -4.51
C TRP A 1 11.55 9.28 -4.56
N LEU A 2 10.72 8.37 -5.07
CA LEU A 2 11.06 6.94 -5.09
C LEU A 2 12.21 6.60 -6.05
N CYS A 3 12.28 7.36 -7.15
CA CYS A 3 13.30 7.22 -8.17
C CYS A 3 14.53 8.11 -7.95
N ASN A 4 14.60 8.83 -6.82
CA ASN A 4 15.75 9.69 -6.55
C ASN A 4 16.93 8.86 -6.00
N ALA A 5 18.14 9.18 -6.45
CA ALA A 5 19.35 8.39 -6.20
C ALA A 5 20.56 9.27 -5.79
N ASP A 6 20.40 10.15 -4.81
CA ASP A 6 21.48 11.06 -4.34
C ASP A 6 22.69 10.35 -3.72
N LYS A 7 22.54 9.07 -3.32
CA LYS A 7 23.58 8.26 -2.67
C LYS A 7 23.73 6.96 -3.42
N SER A 8 24.93 6.38 -3.43
CA SER A 8 25.21 5.08 -4.06
C SER A 8 24.38 3.92 -3.47
N SER A 9 23.89 4.05 -2.24
CA SER A 9 22.98 3.09 -1.61
C SER A 9 21.52 3.23 -2.03
N HIS A 10 21.16 4.30 -2.73
CA HIS A 10 19.79 4.53 -3.19
C HIS A 10 19.59 3.82 -4.54
N GLU A 11 18.97 2.64 -4.51
CA GLU A 11 18.60 1.94 -5.73
C GLU A 11 17.09 2.08 -6.02
N PRO A 12 16.69 2.91 -7.02
CA PRO A 12 15.29 3.13 -7.39
C PRO A 12 14.50 1.84 -7.64
N ARG A 13 15.14 0.86 -8.28
CA ARG A 13 14.57 -0.42 -8.68
C ARG A 13 14.13 -1.25 -7.48
N LEU A 14 14.98 -1.35 -6.46
CA LEU A 14 14.65 -2.07 -5.23
C LEU A 14 13.56 -1.35 -4.42
N ARG A 15 13.61 -0.01 -4.38
CA ARG A 15 12.60 0.80 -3.68
C ARG A 15 11.22 0.68 -4.33
N LEU A 16 11.15 0.73 -5.66
CA LEU A 16 9.93 0.49 -6.43
C LEU A 16 9.35 -0.90 -6.16
N LYS A 17 10.20 -1.93 -6.22
CA LYS A 17 9.80 -3.31 -5.91
C LYS A 17 9.25 -3.44 -4.50
N ALA A 18 9.93 -2.83 -3.52
CA ALA A 18 9.51 -2.88 -2.12
C ALA A 18 8.18 -2.14 -1.90
N PHE A 19 8.02 -0.95 -2.50
CA PHE A 19 6.82 -0.13 -2.41
C PHE A 19 5.59 -0.80 -3.03
N PHE A 20 5.66 -1.20 -4.30
CA PHE A 20 4.50 -1.85 -4.94
C PHE A 20 4.24 -3.23 -4.38
N GLY A 21 5.29 -3.96 -3.98
CA GLY A 21 5.13 -5.25 -3.32
C GLY A 21 4.50 -5.17 -1.93
N SER A 22 4.73 -4.09 -1.15
CA SER A 22 4.04 -3.87 0.12
C SER A 22 2.61 -3.35 -0.11
N LEU A 23 2.44 -2.39 -1.02
CA LEU A 23 1.15 -1.82 -1.39
C LEU A 23 0.17 -2.91 -1.84
N TYR A 24 0.61 -3.82 -2.71
CA TYR A 24 -0.22 -4.93 -3.20
C TYR A 24 -0.69 -5.85 -2.07
N ARG A 25 0.14 -6.07 -1.05
CA ARG A 25 -0.22 -6.91 0.11
C ARG A 25 -1.17 -6.20 1.08
N CYS A 26 -1.16 -4.88 1.12
CA CYS A 26 -2.06 -4.07 1.96
C CYS A 26 -3.45 -3.91 1.34
N LEU A 27 -3.58 -4.07 0.02
CA LEU A 27 -4.83 -3.86 -0.71
C LEU A 27 -5.65 -5.15 -0.84
N ALA A 28 -6.97 -5.01 -0.78
CA ALA A 28 -7.89 -6.10 -1.07
C ALA A 28 -7.91 -6.41 -2.58
N ARG A 29 -8.34 -7.62 -2.95
CA ARG A 29 -8.61 -7.97 -4.36
C ARG A 29 -9.71 -7.05 -4.90
N GLY A 30 -9.48 -6.46 -6.06
CA GLY A 30 -10.35 -5.46 -6.70
C GLY A 30 -10.13 -4.03 -6.20
N ALA A 31 -9.29 -3.80 -5.19
CA ALA A 31 -9.04 -2.44 -4.70
C ALA A 31 -8.26 -1.62 -5.74
N ARG A 32 -8.54 -0.32 -5.77
CA ARG A 32 -7.90 0.65 -6.68
C ARG A 32 -6.91 1.51 -5.89
N ALA A 33 -5.79 1.82 -6.52
CA ALA A 33 -4.80 2.76 -6.01
C ALA A 33 -4.55 3.81 -7.09
N VAL A 34 -4.74 5.09 -6.73
CA VAL A 34 -4.48 6.23 -7.62
C VAL A 34 -3.35 7.04 -7.02
N LEU A 35 -2.29 7.24 -7.81
CA LEU A 35 -1.08 7.91 -7.38
C LEU A 35 -0.76 9.04 -8.36
N GLN A 36 -0.85 10.28 -7.90
CA GLN A 36 -0.38 11.41 -8.69
C GLN A 36 1.17 11.39 -8.72
N VAL A 37 1.73 11.40 -9.92
CA VAL A 37 3.17 11.31 -10.15
C VAL A 37 3.66 12.41 -11.06
N TYR A 38 4.89 12.86 -10.83
CA TYR A 38 5.59 13.84 -11.65
C TYR A 38 6.89 13.21 -12.15
N PRO A 39 6.83 12.40 -13.21
CA PRO A 39 8.03 11.83 -13.79
C PRO A 39 8.83 12.91 -14.52
N GLU A 40 10.16 12.92 -14.33
CA GLU A 40 11.06 13.83 -15.05
C GLU A 40 11.23 13.37 -16.51
N ASN A 41 11.26 12.05 -16.72
CA ASN A 41 11.53 11.43 -18.01
C ASN A 41 10.50 10.32 -18.32
N LEU A 42 10.26 10.06 -19.61
CA LEU A 42 9.41 8.95 -20.05
C LEU A 42 9.94 7.59 -19.56
N ALA A 43 11.27 7.41 -19.55
CA ALA A 43 11.89 6.20 -19.00
C ALA A 43 11.56 5.99 -17.50
N GLN A 44 11.43 7.06 -16.73
CA GLN A 44 11.06 6.97 -15.31
C GLN A 44 9.58 6.59 -15.15
N ARG A 45 8.71 7.12 -16.02
CA ARG A 45 7.29 6.74 -16.09
C ARG A 45 7.14 5.24 -16.41
N GLU A 46 7.82 4.75 -17.44
CA GLU A 46 7.82 3.34 -17.83
C GLU A 46 8.39 2.44 -16.73
N LEU A 47 9.45 2.89 -16.06
CA LEU A 47 10.02 2.18 -14.93
C LEU A 47 8.98 2.02 -13.80
N ILE A 48 8.28 3.09 -13.42
CA ILE A 48 7.24 3.01 -12.38
C ILE A 48 6.13 2.04 -12.79
N LEU A 49 5.63 2.17 -14.02
CA LEU A 49 4.55 1.34 -14.54
C LEU A 49 4.93 -0.15 -14.62
N SER A 50 6.14 -0.45 -15.11
CA SER A 50 6.63 -1.83 -15.22
C SER A 50 6.77 -2.53 -13.86
N TYR A 51 7.19 -1.81 -12.81
CA TYR A 51 7.27 -2.37 -11.45
C TYR A 51 5.90 -2.54 -10.79
N ALA A 52 4.93 -1.66 -11.10
CA ALA A 52 3.54 -1.84 -10.69
C ALA A 52 2.93 -3.11 -11.32
N MET A 53 3.06 -3.26 -12.65
CA MET A 53 2.58 -4.45 -13.37
C MET A 53 3.24 -5.72 -12.87
N ARG A 54 4.57 -5.71 -12.64
CA ARG A 54 5.31 -6.86 -12.09
C ARG A 54 4.84 -7.26 -10.69
N SER A 55 4.31 -6.31 -9.92
CA SER A 55 3.77 -6.57 -8.58
C SER A 55 2.35 -7.15 -8.60
N GLY A 56 1.71 -7.22 -9.78
CA GLY A 56 0.36 -7.78 -9.97
C GLY A 56 -0.74 -6.73 -10.11
N PHE A 57 -0.39 -5.45 -10.28
CA PHE A 57 -1.37 -4.41 -10.58
C PHE A 57 -1.73 -4.41 -12.07
N ALA A 58 -3.01 -4.19 -12.37
CA ALA A 58 -3.49 -3.86 -13.71
C ALA A 58 -3.85 -2.36 -13.79
N GLY A 59 -3.71 -1.73 -14.95
CA GLY A 59 -4.08 -0.32 -15.13
C GLY A 59 -3.08 0.46 -15.99
N GLY A 60 -3.05 1.77 -15.81
CA GLY A 60 -2.29 2.67 -16.69
C GLY A 60 -2.08 4.06 -16.10
N VAL A 61 -1.60 4.96 -16.94
CA VAL A 61 -1.37 6.37 -16.59
C VAL A 61 -2.40 7.24 -17.30
N VAL A 62 -3.10 8.06 -16.54
CA VAL A 62 -4.07 9.06 -17.00
C VAL A 62 -3.41 10.43 -16.91
N VAL A 63 -3.51 11.24 -17.95
CA VAL A 63 -2.92 12.57 -17.99
C VAL A 63 -4.03 13.59 -18.10
N ASP A 64 -4.13 14.46 -17.09
CA ASP A 64 -4.98 15.64 -17.15
C ASP A 64 -4.23 16.78 -17.84
N PHE A 65 -4.93 17.53 -18.68
CA PHE A 65 -4.40 18.65 -19.47
C PHE A 65 -3.15 18.27 -20.30
N PRO A 66 -3.26 17.33 -21.25
CA PRO A 66 -2.12 16.84 -22.02
C PRO A 66 -1.40 17.95 -22.81
N HIS A 67 -2.12 18.99 -23.21
CA HIS A 67 -1.59 20.12 -23.99
C HIS A 67 -0.92 21.22 -23.14
N SER A 68 -1.09 21.23 -21.82
CA SER A 68 -0.55 22.29 -20.95
C SER A 68 0.59 21.79 -20.08
N THR A 69 1.83 22.21 -20.35
CA THR A 69 2.99 21.84 -19.52
C THR A 69 2.88 22.34 -18.08
N LYS A 70 2.24 23.49 -17.84
CA LYS A 70 2.08 24.09 -16.50
C LYS A 70 0.99 23.42 -15.66
N LYS A 71 -0.09 22.97 -16.29
CA LYS A 71 -1.26 22.36 -15.60
C LYS A 71 -1.30 20.83 -15.70
N ARG A 72 -0.39 20.22 -16.47
CA ARG A 72 -0.31 18.77 -16.66
C ARG A 72 -0.18 18.05 -15.33
N LYS A 73 -1.04 17.06 -15.11
CA LYS A 73 -0.98 16.15 -13.96
C LYS A 73 -1.07 14.72 -14.46
N GLU A 74 -0.15 13.87 -14.03
CA GLU A 74 -0.17 12.45 -14.36
C GLU A 74 -0.63 11.64 -13.16
N TYR A 75 -1.58 10.75 -13.40
CA TYR A 75 -2.18 9.86 -12.41
C TYR A 75 -1.92 8.42 -12.81
N LEU A 76 -1.18 7.71 -11.99
CA LEU A 76 -1.02 6.27 -12.10
C LEU A 76 -2.24 5.60 -11.45
N VAL A 77 -3.11 5.02 -12.26
CA VAL A 77 -4.35 4.37 -11.85
C VAL A 77 -4.14 2.85 -11.91
N LEU A 78 -4.12 2.22 -10.74
CA LEU A 78 -3.84 0.80 -10.56
C LEU A 78 -5.03 0.08 -9.93
N THR A 79 -5.21 -1.18 -10.30
CA THR A 79 -6.22 -2.10 -9.77
C THR A 79 -5.52 -3.37 -9.30
N CYS A 80 -5.80 -3.81 -8.08
CA CYS A 80 -5.20 -4.99 -7.46
C CYS A 80 -5.97 -6.25 -7.85
N GLY A 81 -5.33 -7.20 -8.53
CA GLY A 81 -5.92 -8.49 -8.87
C GLY A 81 -6.16 -8.69 -10.37
N PRO A 82 -6.75 -9.84 -10.77
CA PRO A 82 -6.97 -10.16 -12.17
C PRO A 82 -7.80 -9.06 -12.84
N PRO A 83 -7.52 -8.71 -14.11
CA PRO A 83 -8.32 -7.75 -14.84
C PRO A 83 -9.75 -8.29 -14.95
N SER A 84 -10.63 -7.89 -14.04
CA SER A 84 -12.06 -8.08 -14.22
C SER A 84 -12.50 -7.17 -15.36
N VAL A 85 -13.35 -7.71 -16.21
CA VAL A 85 -13.82 -7.20 -17.51
C VAL A 85 -14.34 -5.75 -17.53
N SER A 86 -14.47 -5.09 -16.37
CA SER A 86 -14.90 -3.69 -16.21
C SER A 86 -13.76 -2.70 -15.88
N SER A 87 -12.49 -3.10 -16.00
CA SER A 87 -11.35 -2.27 -15.59
C SER A 87 -10.90 -1.32 -16.70
N ALA A 88 -11.82 -0.50 -17.22
CA ALA A 88 -11.45 0.59 -18.12
C ALA A 88 -10.63 1.63 -17.33
N VAL A 89 -9.50 2.04 -17.91
CA VAL A 89 -8.70 3.16 -17.38
C VAL A 89 -9.51 4.43 -17.66
N PRO A 90 -9.77 5.29 -16.66
CA PRO A 90 -10.55 6.50 -16.89
C PRO A 90 -9.82 7.45 -17.85
N SER A 91 -10.58 8.14 -18.72
CA SER A 91 -10.03 9.17 -19.60
C SER A 91 -9.68 10.43 -18.81
N GLY A 92 -8.63 11.13 -19.23
CA GLY A 92 -8.18 12.39 -18.60
C GLY A 92 -9.12 13.53 -18.93
N LYS A 93 -9.20 14.54 -18.06
CA LYS A 93 -10.11 15.68 -18.25
C LYS A 93 -9.51 16.66 -19.25
N GLY A 94 -10.11 16.78 -20.44
CA GLY A 94 -9.73 17.79 -21.43
C GLY A 94 -10.28 17.55 -22.82
N GLU A 95 -11.59 17.77 -23.02
CA GLU A 95 -12.23 18.09 -24.29
C GLU A 95 -13.54 18.86 -23.93
N ASP A 96 -13.52 20.15 -24.29
CA ASP A 96 -14.63 21.03 -24.69
C ASP A 96 -15.68 21.48 -23.65
N GLY A 97 -15.85 22.81 -23.54
CA GLY A 97 -16.54 23.51 -22.45
C GLY A 97 -17.97 24.01 -22.72
N GLU A 98 -18.39 24.92 -21.81
CA GLU A 98 -19.71 25.57 -21.65
C GLU A 98 -20.68 24.75 -20.77
N SER A 99 -21.31 25.24 -19.69
CA SER A 99 -21.66 26.58 -19.25
C SER A 99 -21.85 26.64 -17.72
N CYS A 100 -21.82 27.86 -17.20
CA CYS A 100 -22.02 28.28 -15.81
C CYS A 100 -23.40 27.91 -15.23
N SER A 101 -23.48 27.67 -13.93
CA SER A 101 -24.27 28.52 -13.02
C SER A 101 -24.07 28.12 -11.55
N ASP A 102 -24.06 29.17 -10.75
CA ASP A 102 -24.09 29.26 -9.30
C ASP A 102 -25.45 28.76 -8.75
N ASP A 103 -25.52 28.72 -7.42
CA ASP A 103 -26.72 28.78 -6.57
C ASP A 103 -27.22 27.51 -5.85
N GLU A 104 -27.66 27.82 -4.65
CA GLU A 104 -27.91 27.05 -3.45
C GLU A 104 -29.19 26.20 -3.47
N SER A 105 -29.31 25.37 -2.42
CA SER A 105 -30.56 25.05 -1.69
C SER A 105 -31.29 23.71 -1.99
N SER A 106 -31.27 22.88 -0.93
CA SER A 106 -32.42 22.16 -0.32
C SER A 106 -33.08 20.93 -0.97
N GLY A 107 -33.37 19.92 -0.12
CA GLY A 107 -34.25 18.77 -0.35
C GLY A 107 -33.48 17.43 -0.37
N ASP A 108 -33.09 16.84 0.75
CA ASP A 108 -33.87 16.02 1.71
C ASP A 108 -34.33 14.65 1.17
N GLU A 109 -34.04 13.63 2.00
CA GLU A 109 -34.49 12.22 1.99
C GLU A 109 -34.14 11.37 0.74
N GLU A 110 -33.49 10.21 0.82
CA GLU A 110 -33.92 9.05 1.58
C GLU A 110 -32.76 8.15 2.05
N ASN A 111 -32.97 7.68 3.26
CA ASN A 111 -32.29 6.67 4.05
C ASN A 111 -31.90 5.38 3.30
N GLN A 112 -30.61 5.18 2.99
CA GLN A 112 -30.08 3.83 2.75
C GLN A 112 -29.04 3.47 3.82
N THR A 113 -29.59 3.06 4.96
CA THR A 113 -28.95 2.34 6.06
C THR A 113 -27.89 1.37 5.54
N VAL A 114 -26.62 1.64 5.86
CA VAL A 114 -25.52 0.74 5.52
C VAL A 114 -25.68 -0.52 6.35
N CYS A 115 -26.11 -1.60 5.72
CA CYS A 115 -26.24 -2.91 6.34
C CYS A 115 -24.86 -3.34 6.86
N ILE A 116 -24.66 -3.28 8.18
CA ILE A 116 -23.54 -3.96 8.84
C ILE A 116 -23.85 -5.46 8.75
N SER A 117 -23.53 -6.04 7.61
CA SER A 117 -23.50 -7.49 7.46
C SER A 117 -22.38 -8.02 8.37
N ASP A 118 -22.84 -8.73 9.39
CA ASP A 118 -22.12 -9.62 10.28
C ASP A 118 -20.69 -9.96 9.85
N ARG A 119 -19.73 -9.59 10.71
CA ARG A 119 -18.32 -9.99 10.63
C ARG A 119 -18.13 -11.47 10.98
N HIS A 120 -18.97 -12.35 10.45
CA HIS A 120 -18.75 -13.80 10.42
C HIS A 120 -17.78 -14.17 9.28
N ARG A 121 -16.60 -13.53 9.26
CA ARG A 121 -15.47 -14.06 8.48
C ARG A 121 -14.89 -15.22 9.29
N PRO A 122 -14.92 -16.47 8.81
CA PRO A 122 -14.18 -17.52 9.47
C PRO A 122 -12.72 -17.09 9.50
N ARG A 123 -12.20 -16.78 10.70
CA ARG A 123 -10.76 -16.57 10.90
C ARG A 123 -10.13 -17.86 10.40
N LYS A 124 -9.51 -17.82 9.21
CA LYS A 124 -8.53 -18.84 8.84
C LYS A 124 -7.57 -18.85 10.01
N LYS A 125 -7.68 -19.88 10.85
CA LYS A 125 -6.73 -20.17 11.91
C LYS A 125 -5.41 -20.28 11.17
N GLN A 126 -4.64 -19.20 11.14
CA GLN A 126 -3.23 -19.29 10.86
C GLN A 126 -2.77 -20.41 11.79
N LYS A 127 -2.30 -21.53 11.21
CA LYS A 127 -1.70 -22.60 11.98
C LYS A 127 -0.56 -21.91 12.73
N VAL A 128 -0.85 -21.49 13.96
CA VAL A 128 0.17 -21.13 14.94
C VAL A 128 0.91 -22.43 15.07
N ASN A 129 2.07 -22.51 14.43
CA ASN A 129 2.92 -23.66 14.56
C ASN A 129 3.11 -23.83 16.07
N LYS A 130 2.55 -24.91 16.62
CA LYS A 130 2.38 -25.11 18.08
C LYS A 130 3.72 -25.22 18.81
N LYS A 131 4.83 -25.10 18.07
CA LYS A 131 6.17 -24.80 18.57
C LYS A 131 6.37 -23.28 18.55
N GLY A 132 5.81 -22.60 19.56
CA GLY A 132 6.33 -21.28 19.93
C GLY A 132 7.84 -21.38 20.07
N LYS A 133 8.59 -20.39 19.59
CA LYS A 133 10.03 -20.38 19.77
C LYS A 133 10.31 -20.43 21.27
N GLY A 134 10.85 -21.54 21.76
CA GLY A 134 10.92 -21.86 23.19
C GLY A 134 11.81 -20.89 23.98
N ARG A 135 11.88 -21.07 25.30
CA ARG A 135 12.73 -20.27 26.20
C ARG A 135 14.18 -20.15 25.70
N GLU A 136 14.71 -21.23 25.15
CA GLU A 136 16.04 -21.28 24.54
C GLU A 136 16.22 -20.27 23.39
N TRP A 137 15.21 -20.09 22.53
CA TRP A 137 15.27 -19.10 21.45
C TRP A 137 15.36 -17.67 21.98
N VAL A 138 14.65 -17.38 23.08
CA VAL A 138 14.68 -16.07 23.74
C VAL A 138 16.05 -15.82 24.36
N LEU A 139 16.65 -16.82 25.03
CA LEU A 139 18.00 -16.72 25.61
C LEU A 139 19.05 -16.47 24.53
N ARG A 140 19.00 -17.23 23.42
CA ARG A 140 19.91 -17.03 22.28
C ARG A 140 19.83 -15.62 21.69
N LYS A 141 18.63 -15.03 21.67
CA LYS A 141 18.44 -13.64 21.22
C LYS A 141 18.99 -12.62 22.21
N LYS A 142 18.82 -12.85 23.51
CA LYS A 142 19.42 -12.00 24.55
C LYS A 142 20.95 -12.03 24.48
N ASP A 143 21.56 -13.20 24.29
CA ASP A 143 23.02 -13.32 24.10
C ASP A 143 23.53 -12.63 22.84
N GLN A 144 22.82 -12.75 21.72
CA GLN A 144 23.15 -12.00 20.50
C GLN A 144 23.15 -10.49 20.74
N MET A 145 22.21 -9.99 21.54
CA MET A 145 22.11 -8.56 21.85
C MET A 145 23.20 -8.12 22.84
N ARG A 146 23.57 -8.96 23.82
CA ARG A 146 24.70 -8.74 24.72
C ARG A 146 26.03 -8.64 23.97
N ARG A 147 26.28 -9.57 23.04
CA ARG A 147 27.49 -9.56 22.19
C ARG A 147 27.59 -8.32 21.30
N LYS A 148 26.45 -7.71 20.97
CA LYS A 148 26.37 -6.45 20.21
C LYS A 148 26.53 -5.20 21.07
N GLY A 149 26.78 -5.35 22.38
CA GLY A 149 26.94 -4.23 23.30
C GLY A 149 25.64 -3.54 23.71
N ASN A 150 24.48 -4.10 23.37
CA ASN A 150 23.19 -3.51 23.76
C ASN A 150 22.88 -3.83 25.23
N VAL A 151 22.22 -2.90 25.92
CA VAL A 151 21.70 -3.13 27.28
C VAL A 151 20.56 -4.14 27.23
N VAL A 152 20.77 -5.32 27.84
CA VAL A 152 19.80 -6.42 27.85
C VAL A 152 19.45 -6.78 29.29
N PRO A 153 18.14 -6.90 29.65
CA PRO A 153 17.74 -7.30 31.00
C PRO A 153 18.33 -8.65 31.45
N PRO A 154 18.63 -8.85 32.74
CA PRO A 154 19.15 -10.12 33.25
C PRO A 154 18.17 -11.28 33.04
N ASP A 155 18.69 -12.51 33.05
CA ASP A 155 17.89 -13.71 32.90
C ASP A 155 17.30 -14.13 34.26
N THR A 156 15.97 -14.09 34.38
CA THR A 156 15.24 -14.49 35.59
C THR A 156 14.46 -15.78 35.35
N LYS A 157 13.98 -16.43 36.43
CA LYS A 157 13.13 -17.64 36.35
C LYS A 157 11.82 -17.43 35.57
N TYR A 158 11.43 -16.18 35.34
CA TYR A 158 10.22 -15.79 34.62
C TYR A 158 10.47 -15.44 33.14
N THR A 159 11.69 -15.57 32.64
CA THR A 159 12.03 -15.34 31.23
C THR A 159 11.24 -16.27 30.30
N ALA A 160 10.62 -15.68 29.27
CA ALA A 160 9.79 -16.38 28.28
C ALA A 160 8.60 -17.18 28.86
N ARG A 161 8.20 -16.92 30.12
CA ARG A 161 7.03 -17.56 30.74
C ARG A 161 5.76 -16.75 30.45
N LYS A 162 4.65 -17.43 30.19
CA LYS A 162 3.33 -16.79 30.03
C LYS A 162 2.95 -16.11 31.34
N ARG A 163 2.69 -14.80 31.30
CA ARG A 163 2.15 -14.05 32.46
C ARG A 163 0.66 -14.34 32.61
N LYS A 164 0.17 -14.40 33.85
CA LYS A 164 -1.27 -14.50 34.13
C LYS A 164 -1.93 -13.18 33.74
N ALA A 165 -3.21 -13.25 33.36
CA ALA A 165 -3.98 -12.07 32.93
C ALA A 165 -4.33 -11.11 34.09
N ARG A 166 -4.10 -11.54 35.33
CA ARG A 166 -4.30 -10.74 36.53
C ARG A 166 -3.01 -10.74 37.33
N PHE A 167 -2.73 -9.58 37.94
CA PHE A 167 -1.58 -9.34 38.80
C PHE A 167 -1.80 -9.93 40.18
#